data_AF-A0A353FBL8-F1
#
_entry.id   AF-A0A353FBL8-F1
#
_cell.length_a   1.000
_cell.length_b   1.000
_cell.length_c   1.000
_cell.angle_alpha   90.00
_cell.angle_beta   90.00
_cell.angle_gamma   90.00
#
_symmetry.space_group_name_H-M   'P 1'
#
loop_
_entity.id
_entity.type
_entity.pdbx_description
1 polymer ?
#
loop_
_entity_poly.entity_id
_entity_poly.type
_entity_poly.pdbx_seq_one_letter_code
_entity_poly.pdbx_strand_id
1 'polypeptide(L)'
;MVELFYEGGTLFMSTLTLELMLLVAVFVYFISRKDVPAAKGVFIVRQLGLLAFISGVLGQAIGLYGALQGIEMMGNGISPEILAGGLKVSMICNIYGIIIFGIAIILSLIIKVMDKGHGSQSMHE
;
A
#
# COMPACT_ATOMS: atom_id res chain seq x y z
N MET A 1 0.89 -16.23 -5.14
CA MET A 1 0.94 -14.77 -5.38
C MET A 1 -0.03 -14.35 -6.47
N VAL A 2 0.05 -14.90 -7.68
CA VAL A 2 -0.95 -14.65 -8.75
C VAL A 2 -2.37 -15.06 -8.30
N GLU A 3 -2.50 -16.17 -7.58
CA GLU A 3 -3.78 -16.61 -7.01
C GLU A 3 -4.37 -15.59 -6.02
N LEU A 4 -3.59 -15.10 -5.06
CA LEU A 4 -3.99 -14.04 -4.13
C LEU A 4 -4.38 -12.73 -4.84
N PHE A 5 -3.77 -12.43 -5.99
CA PHE A 5 -4.11 -11.25 -6.80
C PHE A 5 -5.52 -11.37 -7.39
N TYR A 6 -5.88 -12.55 -7.90
CA TYR A 6 -7.23 -12.79 -8.42
C TYR A 6 -8.26 -12.90 -7.29
N GLU A 7 -7.92 -13.60 -6.20
CA GLU A 7 -8.79 -13.73 -5.04
C GLU A 7 -9.10 -12.38 -4.38
N GLY A 8 -8.09 -11.53 -4.20
CA GLY A 8 -8.25 -10.21 -3.60
C GLY A 8 -9.02 -9.21 -4.46
N GLY A 9 -9.39 -9.58 -5.69
CA GLY A 9 -10.12 -8.74 -6.62
C GLY A 9 -9.20 -7.93 -7.51
N THR A 10 -9.30 -8.18 -8.82
CA THR A 10 -8.44 -7.60 -9.86
C THR A 10 -8.39 -6.08 -9.82
N LEU A 11 -9.49 -5.40 -9.51
CA LEU A 11 -9.55 -3.94 -9.50
C LEU A 11 -8.62 -3.32 -8.44
N PHE A 12 -8.80 -3.69 -7.18
CA PHE A 12 -8.00 -3.14 -6.09
C PHE A 12 -6.56 -3.64 -6.11
N MET A 13 -6.34 -4.90 -6.50
CA MET A 13 -5.00 -5.44 -6.62
C MET A 13 -4.19 -4.76 -7.73
N SER A 14 -4.83 -4.42 -8.86
CA SER A 14 -4.19 -3.63 -9.92
C SER A 14 -3.86 -2.23 -9.44
N THR A 15 -4.78 -1.57 -8.74
CA THR A 15 -4.55 -0.24 -8.14
C THR A 15 -3.37 -0.24 -7.18
N LEU A 16 -3.32 -1.19 -6.24
CA LEU A 16 -2.21 -1.35 -5.27
C LEU A 16 -0.88 -1.60 -5.98
N THR A 17 -0.89 -2.39 -7.06
CA THR A 17 0.31 -2.65 -7.86
C THR A 17 0.81 -1.38 -8.56
N LEU A 18 -0.10 -0.57 -9.10
CA LEU A 18 0.24 0.72 -9.71
C LEU A 18 0.78 1.71 -8.67
N GLU A 19 0.18 1.78 -7.49
CA GLU A 19 0.66 2.61 -6.37
C GLU A 19 2.05 2.18 -5.91
N LEU A 20 2.33 0.88 -5.84
CA LEU A 20 3.66 0.36 -5.53
C LEU A 20 4.69 0.73 -6.61
N MET A 21 4.35 0.58 -7.90
CA MET A 21 5.25 0.97 -8.99
C MET A 21 5.54 2.48 -8.96
N LEU A 22 4.51 3.30 -8.70
CA LEU A 22 4.66 4.75 -8.56
C LEU A 22 5.54 5.11 -7.37
N LEU A 23 5.35 4.45 -6.22
CA LEU A 23 6.16 4.63 -5.02
C LEU A 23 7.64 4.37 -5.31
N VAL A 24 7.95 3.26 -5.99
CA VAL A 24 9.33 2.90 -6.37
C VAL A 24 9.90 3.90 -7.37
N ALA A 25 9.13 4.28 -8.40
CA ALA A 25 9.58 5.26 -9.39
C ALA A 25 9.90 6.63 -8.77
N VAL A 26 9.04 7.10 -7.86
CA VAL A 26 9.27 8.35 -7.12
C VAL A 26 10.50 8.23 -6.22
N PHE A 27 10.65 7.13 -5.49
CA PHE A 27 11.85 6.89 -4.67
C PHE A 27 13.13 6.94 -5.52
N VAL A 28 13.17 6.23 -6.65
CA VAL A 28 14.31 6.22 -7.59
C VAL A 28 14.60 7.62 -8.13
N TYR A 29 13.55 8.39 -8.48
CA TYR A 29 13.70 9.78 -8.91
C TYR A 29 14.39 10.65 -7.85
N PHE A 30 13.97 10.54 -6.59
CA PHE A 30 14.53 11.33 -5.49
C PHE A 30 15.97 10.96 -5.15
N ILE A 31 16.35 9.68 -5.18
CA ILE A 31 17.74 9.29 -4.92
C ILE A 31 18.68 9.66 -6.08
N SER A 32 18.15 9.81 -7.30
CA SER A 32 18.93 10.14 -8.50
C SER A 32 19.15 11.66 -8.66
N ARG A 33 18.31 12.48 -8.05
CA ARG A 33 18.28 13.95 -8.19
C ARG A 33 18.73 14.61 -6.90
N LYS A 34 19.95 15.16 -6.87
CA LYS A 34 20.51 15.85 -5.70
C LYS A 34 19.95 17.26 -5.50
N ASP A 35 19.24 17.80 -6.47
CA ASP A 35 18.67 19.15 -6.48
C ASP A 35 17.33 19.26 -5.75
N VAL A 36 16.70 18.14 -5.40
CA VAL A 36 15.37 18.16 -4.77
C VAL A 36 15.48 18.03 -3.25
N PRO A 37 14.82 18.91 -2.46
CA PRO A 37 14.86 18.82 -1.00
C PRO A 37 14.37 17.46 -0.48
N ALA A 38 15.16 16.81 0.37
CA ALA A 38 14.81 15.51 0.95
C ALA A 38 13.47 15.53 1.69
N ALA A 39 13.14 16.63 2.36
CA ALA A 39 11.84 16.82 3.03
C ALA A 39 10.65 16.62 2.08
N LYS A 40 10.78 17.08 0.81
CA LYS A 40 9.75 16.89 -0.22
C LYS A 40 9.65 15.42 -0.63
N GLY A 41 10.78 14.73 -0.78
CA GLY A 41 10.81 13.30 -1.12
C GLY A 41 10.18 12.44 -0.04
N VAL A 42 10.55 12.67 1.21
CA VAL A 42 9.94 12.04 2.38
C VAL A 42 8.43 12.24 2.39
N PHE A 43 7.97 13.47 2.18
CA PHE A 43 6.54 13.78 2.18
C PHE A 43 5.80 13.00 1.10
N ILE A 44 6.25 13.07 -0.17
CA ILE A 44 5.57 12.42 -1.29
C ILE A 44 5.56 10.90 -1.13
N VAL A 45 6.70 10.29 -0.78
CA VAL A 45 6.80 8.84 -0.57
C VAL A 45 5.82 8.37 0.51
N ARG A 46 5.71 9.11 1.64
CA ARG A 46 4.76 8.76 2.71
C ARG A 46 3.30 8.94 2.28
N GLN A 47 2.98 9.97 1.52
CA GLN A 47 1.63 10.19 1.00
C GLN A 47 1.21 9.07 0.03
N LEU A 48 2.12 8.61 -0.84
CA LEU A 48 1.86 7.48 -1.73
C LEU A 48 1.64 6.17 -0.97
N GLY A 49 2.44 5.92 0.07
CA GLY A 49 2.20 4.78 0.94
C GLY A 49 0.86 4.86 1.68
N LEU A 50 0.50 6.05 2.17
CA LEU A 50 -0.79 6.26 2.84
C LEU A 50 -1.96 6.05 1.88
N LEU A 51 -1.82 6.50 0.63
CA LEU A 51 -2.79 6.25 -0.42
C LEU A 51 -2.99 4.75 -0.62
N ALA A 52 -1.92 3.97 -0.71
CA ALA A 52 -2.01 2.51 -0.83
C ALA A 52 -2.68 1.85 0.37
N PHE A 53 -2.43 2.33 1.59
CA PHE A 53 -3.15 1.86 2.77
C PHE A 53 -4.66 2.16 2.67
N ILE A 54 -5.04 3.38 2.29
CA ILE A 54 -6.45 3.78 2.10
C ILE A 54 -7.11 2.93 1.00
N SER A 55 -6.43 2.71 -0.13
CA SER A 55 -6.90 1.84 -1.22
C SER A 55 -7.12 0.40 -0.74
N GLY A 56 -6.21 -0.13 0.09
CA GLY A 56 -6.35 -1.46 0.70
C GLY A 56 -7.55 -1.57 1.65
N VAL A 57 -7.75 -0.57 2.51
CA VAL A 57 -8.91 -0.50 3.42
C VAL A 57 -10.23 -0.36 2.63
N LEU A 58 -10.25 0.45 1.59
CA LEU A 58 -11.41 0.61 0.71
C LEU A 58 -11.74 -0.70 0.00
N GLY A 59 -10.73 -1.38 -0.56
CA GLY A 59 -10.91 -2.67 -1.22
C GLY A 59 -11.47 -3.73 -0.27
N GLN A 60 -10.98 -3.77 0.96
CA GLN A 60 -11.54 -4.63 2.00
C GLN A 60 -12.99 -4.27 2.33
N ALA A 61 -13.32 -2.99 2.48
CA ALA A 61 -14.67 -2.54 2.80
C ALA A 61 -15.68 -2.95 1.71
N ILE A 62 -15.31 -2.78 0.43
CA ILE A 62 -16.14 -3.23 -0.71
C ILE A 62 -16.26 -4.76 -0.73
N GLY A 63 -15.15 -5.49 -0.54
CA GLY A 63 -15.16 -6.95 -0.52
C GLY A 63 -16.06 -7.51 0.60
N LEU A 64 -15.97 -6.94 1.80
CA LEU A 64 -16.80 -7.32 2.93
C LEU A 64 -18.27 -6.95 2.69
N TYR A 65 -18.54 -5.77 2.14
CA TYR A 65 -19.90 -5.35 1.79
C TYR A 65 -20.55 -6.33 0.80
N GLY A 66 -19.85 -6.72 -0.26
CA GLY A 66 -20.34 -7.72 -1.21
C GLY A 66 -20.57 -9.10 -0.58
N ALA A 67 -19.66 -9.55 0.30
CA ALA A 67 -19.83 -10.79 1.04
C ALA A 67 -21.07 -10.77 1.94
N LEU A 68 -21.31 -9.65 2.64
CA LEU A 68 -22.49 -9.45 3.49
C LEU A 68 -23.79 -9.39 2.68
N GLN A 69 -23.78 -8.77 1.49
CA GLN A 69 -24.95 -8.80 0.59
C GLN A 69 -25.29 -10.22 0.13
N GLY A 70 -24.28 -11.02 -0.24
CA GLY A 70 -24.51 -12.43 -0.61
C GLY A 70 -25.10 -13.26 0.53
N ILE A 71 -24.67 -12.96 1.76
CA ILE A 71 -25.21 -13.53 3.01
C ILE A 71 -26.69 -13.16 3.19
N GLU A 72 -27.03 -11.88 3.04
CA GLU A 72 -28.41 -11.39 3.18
C GLU A 72 -29.37 -12.08 2.19
N MET A 73 -28.93 -12.27 0.94
CA MET A 73 -29.74 -12.88 -0.12
C MET A 73 -30.02 -14.37 0.07
N MET A 74 -29.17 -15.12 0.78
CA MET A 74 -29.36 -16.57 0.93
C MET A 74 -30.49 -16.94 1.90
N GLY A 75 -30.88 -16.05 2.83
CA GLY A 75 -32.04 -16.20 3.72
C GLY A 75 -31.99 -17.36 4.74
N ASN A 76 -31.19 -18.39 4.51
CA ASN A 76 -30.96 -19.54 5.39
C ASN A 76 -29.60 -19.38 6.08
N GLY A 77 -29.50 -19.81 7.35
CA GLY A 77 -28.32 -19.64 8.18
C GLY A 77 -26.99 -19.99 7.48
N ILE A 78 -25.99 -19.15 7.67
CA ILE A 78 -24.67 -19.29 7.04
C ILE A 78 -23.76 -20.11 7.93
N SER A 79 -23.03 -21.04 7.31
CA SER A 79 -22.01 -21.79 8.03
C SER A 79 -20.84 -20.86 8.39
N PRO A 80 -20.25 -20.98 9.59
CA PRO A 80 -19.10 -20.19 9.99
C PRO A 80 -17.93 -20.24 8.99
N GLU A 81 -17.79 -21.34 8.25
CA GLU A 81 -16.75 -21.54 7.24
C GLU A 81 -16.90 -20.58 6.04
N ILE A 82 -18.13 -20.33 5.59
CA ILE A 82 -18.40 -19.40 4.48
C ILE A 82 -18.07 -17.96 4.91
N LEU A 83 -18.49 -17.57 6.12
CA LEU A 83 -18.20 -16.24 6.66
C LEU A 83 -16.68 -16.03 6.82
N ALA A 84 -15.98 -17.04 7.35
CA ALA A 84 -14.53 -17.01 7.50
C ALA A 84 -13.81 -16.91 6.15
N GLY A 85 -14.31 -17.61 5.12
CA GLY A 85 -13.80 -17.53 3.76
C GLY A 85 -13.92 -16.13 3.16
N GLY A 86 -15.10 -15.52 3.23
CA GLY A 86 -15.34 -14.16 2.74
C GLY A 86 -14.47 -13.12 3.47
N LEU A 87 -14.36 -13.23 4.79
CA LEU A 87 -13.49 -12.36 5.58
C LEU A 87 -12.02 -12.52 5.19
N LYS A 88 -11.53 -13.77 5.07
CA LYS A 88 -10.15 -14.07 4.66
C LYS A 88 -9.80 -13.42 3.32
N VAL A 89 -10.70 -13.52 2.33
CA VAL A 89 -10.46 -12.94 1.00
C VAL A 89 -10.46 -11.40 1.05
N SER A 90 -11.37 -10.79 1.80
CA SER A 90 -11.40 -9.32 1.95
C SER A 90 -10.12 -8.75 2.57
N MET A 91 -9.48 -9.50 3.48
CA MET A 91 -8.24 -9.09 4.15
C MET A 91 -7.05 -8.97 3.18
N ILE A 92 -7.08 -9.66 2.04
CA ILE A 92 -5.94 -9.68 1.11
C ILE A 92 -5.63 -8.25 0.64
N CYS A 93 -6.64 -7.46 0.22
CA CYS A 93 -6.45 -6.07 -0.18
C CYS A 93 -5.79 -5.21 0.91
N ASN A 94 -6.26 -5.33 2.15
CA ASN A 94 -5.74 -4.53 3.26
C ASN A 94 -4.29 -4.93 3.62
N ILE A 95 -3.98 -6.23 3.64
CA ILE A 95 -2.62 -6.71 3.90
C ILE A 95 -1.64 -6.12 2.87
N TYR A 96 -2.00 -6.10 1.59
CA TYR A 96 -1.15 -5.49 0.56
C TYR A 96 -1.00 -3.98 0.76
N GLY A 97 -2.07 -3.25 1.06
CA GLY A 97 -2.01 -1.81 1.36
C GLY A 97 -1.11 -1.49 2.56
N ILE A 98 -1.20 -2.27 3.64
CA ILE A 98 -0.33 -2.15 4.82
C ILE A 98 1.13 -2.40 4.47
N ILE A 99 1.42 -3.45 3.68
CA ILE A 99 2.78 -3.78 3.24
C ILE A 99 3.37 -2.62 2.42
N ILE A 100 2.63 -2.09 1.45
CA ILE A 100 3.09 -0.96 0.63
C ILE A 100 3.34 0.29 1.49
N PHE A 101 2.47 0.58 2.45
CA PHE A 101 2.69 1.68 3.39
C PHE A 101 3.92 1.46 4.27
N GLY A 102 4.16 0.24 4.75
CA GLY A 102 5.37 -0.13 5.48
C GLY A 102 6.64 0.11 4.66
N ILE A 103 6.63 -0.30 3.39
CA ILE A 103 7.72 -0.02 2.44
C ILE A 103 7.93 1.49 2.30
N ALA A 104 6.86 2.27 2.11
CA ALA A 104 6.96 3.72 2.00
C ALA A 104 7.58 4.38 3.24
N ILE A 105 7.27 3.88 4.44
CA ILE A 105 7.91 4.35 5.68
C ILE A 105 9.41 4.08 5.63
N ILE A 106 9.83 2.87 5.28
CA ILE A 106 11.25 2.49 5.18
C ILE A 106 11.98 3.35 4.15
N LEU A 107 11.41 3.50 2.94
CA LEU A 107 11.98 4.35 1.88
C LEU A 107 12.10 5.81 2.33
N SER A 108 11.11 6.34 3.06
CA SER A 108 11.16 7.70 3.60
C SER A 108 12.27 7.87 4.65
N LEU A 109 12.61 6.83 5.42
CA LEU A 109 13.72 6.86 6.37
C LEU A 109 15.07 6.87 5.63
N ILE A 110 15.20 6.08 4.55
CA ILE A 110 16.40 6.05 3.72
C ILE A 110 16.69 7.44 3.14
N ILE A 111 15.69 8.12 2.58
CA ILE A 111 15.83 9.49 2.07
C ILE A 111 16.34 10.45 3.16
N LYS A 112 15.79 10.38 4.38
CA LYS A 112 16.24 11.24 5.51
C LYS A 112 17.68 10.98 5.92
N VAL A 113 18.12 9.72 5.92
CA VAL A 113 19.49 9.35 6.31
C VAL A 113 20.49 9.85 5.27
N MET A 114 20.18 9.69 3.98
CA MET A 114 21.05 10.14 2.89
C MET A 114 21.23 11.67 2.89
N ASP A 115 20.19 12.43 3.21
CA ASP A 115 20.25 13.91 3.28
C ASP A 115 21.23 14.39 4.37
N LYS A 116 21.18 13.78 5.56
CA LYS A 116 22.11 14.10 6.67
C LYS A 116 23.57 13.78 6.35
N GLY A 117 23.83 12.78 5.51
CA GLY A 117 25.18 12.43 5.07
C GLY A 117 25.84 13.50 4.18
N HIS A 118 25.05 14.23 3.38
CA HIS A 118 25.57 15.22 2.44
C HIS A 118 25.86 16.59 3.10
N GLY A 119 25.09 16.97 4.13
CA GLY A 119 25.31 18.23 4.86
C GLY A 119 26.60 18.28 5.70
N SER A 120 27.20 17.12 6.01
CA SER A 120 28.44 17.06 6.80
C SER A 120 29.72 17.19 5.95
N GLN A 121 29.66 16.96 4.64
CA GLN A 121 30.84 17.01 3.77
C GLN A 121 31.16 18.42 3.27
N SER A 122 30.16 19.30 3.12
CA SER A 122 30.40 20.68 2.66
C SER A 122 30.91 21.65 3.73
N MET A 123 31.13 21.18 4.96
CA MET A 123 31.68 21.99 6.06
C MET A 123 33.19 21.77 6.26
N HIS A 124 33.78 20.85 5.47
CA HIS A 124 35.19 20.47 5.54
C HIS A 124 35.97 20.78 4.25
N GLU A 125 35.36 21.44 3.27
CA GLU A 125 36.04 22.07 2.12
C GLU A 125 36.01 23.60 2.27
#